data_AF-A0A3P6U5I9-F1
#
_entry.id   AF-A0A3P6U5I9-F1
#
_cell.length_a   1.000
_cell.length_b   1.000
_cell.length_c   1.000
_cell.angle_alpha   90.00
_cell.angle_beta   90.00
_cell.angle_gamma   90.00
#
_symmetry.space_group_name_H-M   'P 1'
#
loop_
_entity.id
_entity.type
_entity.pdbx_description
1 polymer ?
#
loop_
_entity_poly.entity_id
_entity_poly.type
_entity_poly.pdbx_seq_one_letter_code
_entity_poly.pdbx_strand_id
1 'polypeptide(L)'
;MDERDNNDSERDSTQENYVPPPQKSVSEIIAADADDESLNRYKQALLGQAKSGQVIVDATNPLNVVVRSITLVVDGRPNITMCLDKEHLNEASFVIKEGAAYRIRFDFHVQREICTGLKYIQKVTRHSITVDKETFMMGSYAPKMEMQSFVTPLDEAPSGVLYRGTYKVKSQVCDDDGHDWLSWTWTLEIAKDWGE
;
A
#
# COMPACT_ATOMS: atom_id res chain seq x y z
N MET A 1 -29.42 -11.53 33.05
CA MET A 1 -29.13 -12.75 32.27
C MET A 1 -29.32 -12.46 30.80
N ASP A 2 -28.39 -11.90 30.04
CA ASP A 2 -27.25 -11.02 30.30
C ASP A 2 -26.98 -10.40 28.93
N GLU A 3 -27.06 -9.08 28.85
CA GLU A 3 -26.51 -8.31 27.73
C GLU A 3 -25.00 -8.59 27.69
N ARG A 4 -24.53 -9.25 26.64
CA ARG A 4 -23.10 -9.31 26.34
C ARG A 4 -22.84 -8.34 25.20
N ASP A 5 -22.67 -7.08 25.58
CA ASP A 5 -21.80 -6.15 24.88
C ASP A 5 -20.44 -6.82 24.69
N ASN A 6 -20.18 -7.26 23.46
CA ASN A 6 -18.86 -7.75 23.08
C ASN A 6 -18.00 -6.52 22.77
N ASN A 7 -17.51 -5.90 23.86
CA ASN A 7 -16.47 -4.90 23.85
C ASN A 7 -15.19 -5.56 23.30
N ASP A 8 -15.01 -5.49 21.98
CA ASP A 8 -13.78 -5.89 21.30
C ASP A 8 -12.71 -4.88 21.69
N SER A 9 -11.92 -5.27 22.69
CA SER A 9 -10.84 -4.48 23.26
C SER A 9 -9.81 -4.19 22.16
N GLU A 10 -9.87 -2.97 21.62
CA GLU A 10 -8.84 -2.33 20.82
C GLU A 10 -7.50 -2.42 21.56
N ARG A 11 -6.67 -3.38 21.17
CA ARG A 11 -5.24 -3.36 21.48
C ARG A 11 -4.52 -2.78 20.27
N ASP A 12 -4.67 -1.46 20.08
CA ASP A 12 -3.73 -0.67 19.30
C ASP A 12 -2.97 0.26 20.25
N SER A 13 -2.15 -0.35 21.12
CA SER A 13 -1.32 0.37 22.08
C SER A 13 -0.02 0.83 21.40
N THR A 14 -0.13 1.86 20.56
CA THR A 14 0.80 3.00 20.37
C THR A 14 0.44 3.81 19.12
N GLN A 15 -0.79 4.34 19.02
CA GLN A 15 -0.95 5.59 18.29
C GLN A 15 -0.50 6.71 19.22
N GLU A 16 0.77 7.08 19.13
CA GLU A 16 1.16 8.44 19.47
C GLU A 16 0.17 9.40 18.79
N ASN A 17 -0.23 10.50 19.45
CA ASN A 17 -1.25 11.45 18.99
C ASN A 17 -0.84 12.17 17.68
N TYR A 18 -0.65 11.43 16.59
CA TYR A 18 -0.31 11.93 15.28
C TYR A 18 -1.55 12.59 14.70
N VAL A 19 -1.41 13.87 14.38
CA VAL A 19 -2.42 14.66 13.69
C VAL A 19 -1.91 14.86 12.27
N PRO A 20 -2.66 14.43 11.23
CA PRO A 20 -2.30 14.66 9.85
C PRO A 20 -1.99 16.15 9.58
N PRO A 21 -0.98 16.45 8.76
CA PRO A 21 -0.68 17.83 8.40
C PRO A 21 -1.84 18.46 7.64
N PRO A 22 -2.01 19.80 7.71
CA PRO A 22 -2.98 20.49 6.86
C PRO A 22 -2.66 20.26 5.38
N GLN A 23 -3.69 20.02 4.58
CA GLN A 23 -3.54 19.91 3.12
C GLN A 23 -2.96 21.19 2.53
N LYS A 24 -1.93 21.02 1.70
CA LYS A 24 -1.34 22.08 0.89
C LYS A 24 -1.00 21.52 -0.47
N SER A 25 -1.35 22.26 -1.50
CA SER A 25 -1.02 21.91 -2.88
C SER A 25 0.48 22.07 -3.15
N VAL A 26 0.96 21.34 -4.16
CA VAL A 26 2.34 21.50 -4.67
C VAL A 26 2.62 22.96 -5.02
N SER A 27 1.66 23.64 -5.66
CA SER A 27 1.79 25.04 -6.06
C SER A 27 1.96 25.99 -4.87
N GLU A 28 1.18 25.80 -3.80
CA GLU A 28 1.29 26.60 -2.57
C GLU A 28 2.62 26.35 -1.85
N ILE A 29 3.08 25.10 -1.83
CA ILE A 29 4.38 24.73 -1.25
C ILE A 29 5.53 25.41 -2.02
N ILE A 30 5.43 25.50 -3.34
CA ILE A 30 6.44 26.17 -4.17
C ILE A 30 6.41 27.70 -3.97
N ALA A 31 5.21 28.29 -3.88
CA ALA A 31 5.04 29.74 -3.74
C ALA A 31 5.44 30.26 -2.35
N ALA A 32 5.32 29.43 -1.30
CA ALA A 32 5.77 29.80 0.04
C ALA A 32 7.28 30.06 0.06
N ASP A 33 7.72 31.05 0.83
CA ASP A 33 9.15 31.33 1.09
C ASP A 33 10.01 31.46 -0.18
N ALA A 34 9.45 32.04 -1.23
CA ALA A 34 10.10 32.14 -2.54
C ALA A 34 11.43 32.92 -2.50
N ASP A 35 11.61 33.81 -1.52
CA ASP A 35 12.81 34.61 -1.33
C ASP A 35 13.93 33.86 -0.58
N ASP A 36 13.65 32.67 -0.02
CA ASP A 36 14.63 31.87 0.71
C ASP A 36 15.30 30.84 -0.21
N GLU A 37 16.58 31.08 -0.52
CA GLU A 37 17.36 30.19 -1.39
C GLU A 37 17.54 28.78 -0.81
N SER A 38 17.67 28.67 0.53
CA SER A 38 17.87 27.37 1.20
C SER A 38 16.61 26.51 1.14
N LEU A 39 15.44 27.10 1.40
CA LEU A 39 14.15 26.42 1.28
C LEU A 39 13.84 26.08 -0.17
N ASN A 40 14.22 26.94 -1.12
CA ASN A 40 14.06 26.65 -2.55
C ASN A 40 14.89 25.46 -3.02
N ARG A 41 16.13 25.31 -2.52
CA ARG A 41 16.97 24.13 -2.80
C ARG A 41 16.39 22.87 -2.14
N TYR A 42 15.90 22.98 -0.90
CA TYR A 42 15.24 21.88 -0.21
C TYR A 42 13.99 21.38 -0.96
N LYS A 43 13.11 22.30 -1.37
CA LYS A 43 11.91 21.98 -2.18
C LYS A 43 12.27 21.35 -3.52
N GLN A 44 13.35 21.79 -4.16
CA GLN A 44 13.84 21.19 -5.41
C GLN A 44 14.28 19.74 -5.21
N ALA A 45 14.97 19.44 -4.10
CA ALA A 45 15.41 18.08 -3.79
C ALA A 45 14.23 17.12 -3.51
N LEU A 46 13.18 17.62 -2.85
CA LEU A 46 11.99 16.82 -2.53
C LEU A 46 11.00 16.68 -3.69
N LEU A 47 10.66 17.78 -4.35
CA LEU A 47 9.61 17.81 -5.38
C LEU A 47 10.15 17.43 -6.77
N GLY A 48 11.45 17.61 -7.01
CA GLY A 48 12.07 17.28 -8.29
C GLY A 48 11.32 17.90 -9.48
N GLN A 49 10.77 17.04 -10.33
CA GLN A 49 10.00 17.42 -11.53
C GLN A 49 8.71 18.19 -11.19
N ALA A 50 8.08 17.91 -10.05
CA ALA A 50 6.87 18.59 -9.61
C ALA A 50 7.08 20.08 -9.31
N LYS A 51 8.34 20.53 -9.13
CA LYS A 51 8.65 21.95 -9.02
C LYS A 51 8.55 22.70 -10.36
N SER A 52 8.82 22.01 -11.47
CA SER A 52 8.92 22.59 -12.81
C SER A 52 7.59 22.61 -13.57
N GLY A 53 6.59 21.88 -13.08
CA GLY A 53 5.28 21.81 -13.68
C GLY A 53 4.45 20.65 -13.13
N GLN A 54 3.19 20.57 -13.57
CA GLN A 54 2.29 19.51 -13.15
C GLN A 54 2.76 18.17 -13.71
N VAL A 55 2.99 17.18 -12.84
CA VAL A 55 3.34 15.82 -13.24
C VAL A 55 2.06 15.03 -13.44
N ILE A 56 1.85 14.52 -14.66
CA ILE A 56 0.72 13.66 -15.02
C ILE A 56 1.24 12.46 -15.80
N VAL A 57 1.10 11.27 -15.23
CA VAL A 57 1.51 10.00 -15.85
C VAL A 57 0.34 9.38 -16.61
N ASP A 58 -0.87 9.52 -16.08
CA ASP A 58 -2.10 8.98 -16.66
C ASP A 58 -3.21 10.03 -16.58
N ALA A 59 -3.37 10.75 -17.70
CA ALA A 59 -4.39 11.80 -17.82
C ALA A 59 -5.82 11.25 -17.78
N THR A 60 -6.02 9.96 -18.06
CA THR A 60 -7.34 9.32 -18.03
C THR A 60 -7.77 8.92 -16.61
N ASN A 61 -6.80 8.75 -15.72
CA ASN A 61 -7.06 8.43 -14.33
C ASN A 61 -7.13 9.72 -13.49
N PRO A 62 -8.30 10.08 -12.91
CA PRO A 62 -8.45 11.29 -12.12
C PRO A 62 -7.73 11.22 -10.76
N LEU A 63 -7.35 10.02 -10.31
CA LEU A 63 -6.70 9.81 -9.01
C LEU A 63 -5.25 10.29 -9.01
N ASN A 64 -4.79 10.77 -7.86
CA ASN A 64 -3.40 11.21 -7.66
C ASN A 64 -2.48 10.01 -7.47
N VAL A 65 -2.92 8.97 -6.77
CA VAL A 65 -2.18 7.72 -6.62
C VAL A 65 -2.75 6.68 -7.56
N VAL A 66 -1.88 6.11 -8.40
CA VAL A 66 -2.24 5.07 -9.37
C VAL A 66 -1.36 3.85 -9.10
N VAL A 67 -1.92 2.88 -8.38
CA VAL A 67 -1.25 1.59 -8.13
C VAL A 67 -1.29 0.76 -9.41
N ARG A 68 -0.12 0.35 -9.91
CA ARG A 68 0.03 -0.36 -11.19
C ARG A 68 0.13 -1.87 -10.99
N SER A 69 0.87 -2.32 -9.99
CA SER A 69 1.03 -3.74 -9.73
C SER A 69 1.41 -4.05 -8.29
N ILE A 70 1.17 -5.31 -7.92
CA ILE A 70 1.78 -5.94 -6.75
C ILE A 70 2.68 -7.07 -7.21
N THR A 71 3.77 -7.27 -6.49
CA THR A 71 4.73 -8.32 -6.76
C THR A 71 5.02 -9.09 -5.49
N LEU A 72 4.79 -10.39 -5.52
CA LEU A 72 5.24 -11.31 -4.50
C LEU A 72 6.73 -11.62 -4.74
N VAL A 73 7.57 -11.23 -3.78
CA VAL A 73 9.01 -11.42 -3.82
C VAL A 73 9.37 -12.51 -2.81
N VAL A 74 9.95 -13.59 -3.31
CA VAL A 74 10.38 -14.74 -2.51
C VAL A 74 11.83 -15.04 -2.88
N ASP A 75 12.71 -15.09 -1.88
CA ASP A 75 14.12 -15.35 -2.12
C ASP A 75 14.32 -16.72 -2.81
N GLY A 76 15.12 -16.72 -3.88
CA GLY A 76 15.41 -17.92 -4.66
C GLY A 76 14.32 -18.34 -5.66
N ARG A 77 13.27 -17.54 -5.86
CA ARG A 77 12.27 -17.76 -6.92
C ARG A 77 12.09 -16.52 -7.81
N PRO A 78 11.61 -16.69 -9.04
CA PRO A 78 11.15 -15.57 -9.85
C PRO A 78 10.02 -14.82 -9.15
N ASN A 79 10.06 -13.50 -9.26
CA ASN A 79 9.00 -12.63 -8.77
C ASN A 79 7.68 -12.93 -9.49
N ILE A 80 6.59 -13.00 -8.73
CA ILE A 80 5.24 -13.15 -9.29
C ILE A 80 4.59 -11.77 -9.25
N THR A 81 4.44 -11.13 -10.40
CA THR A 81 3.86 -9.78 -10.52
C THR A 81 2.45 -9.87 -11.08
N MET A 82 1.56 -9.06 -10.52
CA MET A 82 0.19 -8.91 -10.95
C MET A 82 -0.13 -7.46 -11.22
N CYS A 83 -0.58 -7.16 -12.44
CA CYS A 83 -1.07 -5.85 -12.82
C CYS A 83 -2.45 -5.60 -12.20
N LEU A 84 -2.65 -4.41 -11.66
CA LEU A 84 -3.89 -3.98 -11.03
C LEU A 84 -4.68 -3.07 -11.98
N ASP A 85 -4.98 -3.59 -13.17
CA ASP A 85 -5.88 -2.92 -14.10
C ASP A 85 -7.36 -3.16 -13.73
N LYS A 86 -8.26 -2.36 -14.29
CA LYS A 86 -9.69 -2.40 -13.97
C LYS A 86 -10.36 -3.75 -14.28
N GLU A 87 -9.73 -4.56 -15.13
CA GLU A 87 -10.31 -5.78 -15.68
C GLU A 87 -9.95 -7.02 -14.85
N HIS A 88 -8.76 -7.05 -14.23
CA HIS A 88 -8.24 -8.26 -13.57
C HIS A 88 -8.09 -8.16 -12.04
N LEU A 89 -8.55 -7.06 -11.42
CA LEU A 89 -8.37 -6.77 -9.98
C LEU A 89 -8.84 -7.87 -9.00
N ASN A 90 -9.78 -8.74 -9.39
CA ASN A 90 -10.37 -9.75 -8.50
C ASN A 90 -10.09 -11.22 -8.90
N GLU A 91 -9.31 -11.45 -9.96
CA GLU A 91 -8.98 -12.82 -10.44
C GLU A 91 -7.61 -13.30 -9.94
N ALA A 92 -6.92 -12.41 -9.26
CA ALA A 92 -5.66 -12.57 -8.57
C ALA A 92 -5.60 -13.79 -7.64
N SER A 93 -4.67 -14.72 -7.91
CA SER A 93 -4.35 -15.81 -7.00
C SER A 93 -2.84 -16.04 -6.91
N PHE A 94 -2.30 -16.10 -5.70
CA PHE A 94 -0.89 -16.45 -5.43
C PHE A 94 -0.82 -17.76 -4.65
N VAL A 95 0.13 -18.61 -5.01
CA VAL A 95 0.47 -19.82 -4.24
C VAL A 95 1.79 -19.57 -3.52
N ILE A 96 1.79 -19.74 -2.21
CA ILE A 96 2.98 -19.65 -1.37
C ILE A 96 3.23 -20.98 -0.66
N LYS A 97 4.50 -21.40 -0.62
CA LYS A 97 4.89 -22.54 0.20
C LYS A 97 4.85 -22.15 1.68
N GLU A 98 4.32 -23.03 2.51
CA GLU A 98 4.34 -22.88 3.96
C GLU A 98 5.78 -22.67 4.48
N GLY A 99 5.97 -21.75 5.43
CA GLY A 99 7.29 -21.41 5.98
C GLY A 99 8.19 -20.63 5.03
N ALA A 100 7.69 -20.23 3.86
CA ALA A 100 8.44 -19.37 2.96
C ALA A 100 8.47 -17.94 3.49
N ALA A 101 9.65 -17.35 3.53
CA ALA A 101 9.83 -15.93 3.77
C ALA A 101 9.54 -15.14 2.48
N TYR A 102 8.71 -14.11 2.57
CA TYR A 102 8.26 -13.33 1.43
C TYR A 102 8.16 -11.83 1.76
N ARG A 103 8.14 -11.02 0.71
CA ARG A 103 7.80 -9.59 0.76
C ARG A 103 6.79 -9.28 -0.34
N ILE A 104 5.98 -8.26 -0.12
CA ILE A 104 5.09 -7.71 -1.14
C ILE A 104 5.68 -6.37 -1.59
N ARG A 105 5.93 -6.23 -2.89
CA ARG A 105 6.30 -4.96 -3.50
C ARG A 105 5.09 -4.37 -4.22
N PHE A 106 4.80 -3.10 -3.94
CA PHE A 106 3.82 -2.29 -4.64
C PHE A 106 4.57 -1.38 -5.60
N ASP A 107 4.12 -1.33 -6.85
CA ASP A 107 4.63 -0.41 -7.86
C ASP A 107 3.50 0.55 -8.27
N PHE A 108 3.73 1.85 -8.14
CA PHE A 108 2.69 2.88 -8.28
C PHE A 108 3.24 4.22 -8.79
N HIS A 109 2.35 5.06 -9.29
CA HIS A 109 2.65 6.46 -9.61
C HIS A 109 1.91 7.40 -8.67
N VAL A 110 2.55 8.53 -8.38
CA VAL A 110 1.90 9.69 -7.78
C VAL A 110 1.94 10.81 -8.81
N GLN A 111 0.79 11.42 -9.06
CA GLN A 111 0.60 12.49 -10.03
C GLN A 111 -0.23 13.62 -9.44
N ARG A 112 -0.12 14.81 -10.03
CA ARG A 112 -0.77 16.07 -9.64
C ARG A 112 -0.32 16.61 -8.29
N GLU A 113 -0.71 15.96 -7.19
CA GLU A 113 -0.47 16.45 -5.82
C GLU A 113 0.33 15.45 -4.98
N ILE A 114 0.97 15.96 -3.92
CA ILE A 114 1.67 15.14 -2.93
C ILE A 114 0.65 14.25 -2.22
N CYS A 115 0.95 12.97 -2.09
CA CYS A 115 0.21 12.08 -1.21
C CYS A 115 0.95 11.94 0.11
N THR A 116 0.32 12.35 1.21
CA THR A 116 0.90 12.27 2.55
C THR A 116 0.35 11.09 3.32
N GLY A 117 1.24 10.32 3.95
CA GLY A 117 0.83 9.19 4.79
C GLY A 117 0.14 8.06 4.02
N LEU A 118 0.62 7.78 2.80
CA LEU A 118 0.17 6.61 2.04
C LEU A 118 0.38 5.36 2.90
N LYS A 119 -0.65 4.53 2.97
CA LYS A 119 -0.66 3.29 3.75
C LYS A 119 -1.37 2.18 3.01
N TYR A 120 -0.89 0.96 3.23
CA TYR A 120 -1.48 -0.26 2.74
C TYR A 120 -2.12 -1.02 3.90
N ILE A 121 -3.40 -1.36 3.76
CA ILE A 121 -4.14 -2.15 4.74
C ILE A 121 -4.41 -3.52 4.12
N GLN A 122 -3.97 -4.56 4.83
CA GLN A 122 -4.19 -5.96 4.48
C GLN A 122 -5.18 -6.55 5.47
N LYS A 123 -6.18 -7.28 4.96
CA LYS A 123 -7.10 -8.06 5.78
C LYS A 123 -7.22 -9.47 5.22
N VAL A 124 -6.77 -10.45 5.99
CA VAL A 124 -6.76 -11.86 5.59
C VAL A 124 -7.94 -12.59 6.24
N THR A 125 -8.72 -13.28 5.43
CA THR A 125 -9.92 -14.01 5.85
C THR A 125 -9.83 -15.47 5.43
N ARG A 126 -10.16 -16.38 6.35
CA ARG A 126 -10.27 -17.82 6.09
C ARG A 126 -11.62 -18.33 6.60
N HIS A 127 -12.37 -19.05 5.77
CA HIS A 127 -13.72 -19.53 6.09
C HIS A 127 -14.64 -18.45 6.71
N SER A 128 -14.63 -17.25 6.11
CA SER A 128 -15.39 -16.07 6.56
C SER A 128 -14.95 -15.45 7.89
N ILE A 129 -13.91 -15.99 8.54
CA ILE A 129 -13.33 -15.44 9.77
C ILE A 129 -12.07 -14.64 9.40
N THR A 130 -11.97 -13.40 9.91
CA THR A 130 -10.74 -12.62 9.78
C THR A 130 -9.67 -13.25 10.67
N VAL A 131 -8.58 -13.70 10.06
CA VAL A 131 -7.47 -14.36 10.77
C VAL A 131 -6.29 -13.44 10.99
N ASP A 132 -6.18 -12.39 10.17
CA ASP A 132 -5.12 -11.40 10.28
C ASP A 132 -5.57 -10.05 9.67
N LYS A 133 -5.03 -8.96 10.22
CA LYS A 133 -5.22 -7.59 9.73
C LYS A 133 -3.97 -6.78 10.06
N GLU A 134 -3.30 -6.29 9.03
CA GLU A 134 -2.09 -5.48 9.17
C GLU A 134 -2.22 -4.15 8.41
N THR A 135 -1.46 -3.15 8.85
CA THR A 135 -1.37 -1.84 8.20
C THR A 135 0.10 -1.45 8.07
N PHE A 136 0.52 -1.19 6.83
CA PHE A 136 1.88 -0.82 6.49
C PHE A 136 1.92 0.65 6.07
N MET A 137 2.64 1.47 6.84
CA MET A 137 2.89 2.86 6.47
C MET A 137 3.92 2.89 5.33
N MET A 138 3.47 3.34 4.16
CA MET A 138 4.33 3.45 2.98
C MET A 138 5.09 4.77 2.97
N GLY A 139 4.49 5.84 3.52
CA GLY A 139 5.10 7.16 3.67
C GLY A 139 4.48 8.23 2.77
N SER A 140 5.19 9.34 2.57
CA SER A 140 4.73 10.46 1.76
C SER A 140 5.49 10.51 0.43
N TYR A 141 4.75 10.72 -0.66
CA TYR A 141 5.28 10.63 -2.02
C TYR A 141 4.90 11.88 -2.81
N ALA A 142 5.89 12.51 -3.42
CA ALA A 142 5.66 13.62 -4.35
C ALA A 142 5.29 13.10 -5.74
N PRO A 143 4.61 13.93 -6.56
CA PRO A 143 4.36 13.59 -7.96
C PRO A 143 5.66 13.37 -8.73
N LYS A 144 5.75 12.26 -9.47
CA LYS A 144 6.94 11.89 -10.24
C LYS A 144 6.59 11.08 -11.49
N MET A 145 7.28 11.33 -12.61
CA MET A 145 7.06 10.58 -13.86
C MET A 145 7.54 9.13 -13.74
N GLU A 146 8.66 8.90 -13.04
CA GLU A 146 9.15 7.56 -12.78
C GLU A 146 8.26 6.82 -11.77
N MET A 147 8.12 5.51 -11.98
CA MET A 147 7.39 4.62 -11.09
C MET A 147 8.07 4.56 -9.72
N GLN A 148 7.27 4.65 -8.66
CA GLN A 148 7.71 4.55 -7.28
C GLN A 148 7.33 3.18 -6.75
N SER A 149 8.06 2.70 -5.75
CA SER A 149 7.85 1.37 -5.19
C SER A 149 7.96 1.36 -3.67
N PHE A 150 7.13 0.54 -3.04
CA PHE A 150 7.21 0.23 -1.61
C PHE A 150 7.31 -1.27 -1.43
N VAL A 151 8.13 -1.73 -0.49
CA VAL A 151 8.29 -3.16 -0.17
C VAL A 151 7.93 -3.34 1.30
N THR A 152 7.05 -4.29 1.61
CA THR A 152 6.73 -4.63 2.99
C THR A 152 7.95 -5.18 3.72
N PRO A 153 7.96 -5.15 5.07
CA PRO A 153 8.87 -5.97 5.86
C PRO A 153 8.82 -7.44 5.45
N LEU A 154 9.88 -8.17 5.80
CA LEU A 154 9.93 -9.62 5.59
C LEU A 154 8.87 -10.28 6.48
N ASP A 155 8.04 -11.11 5.88
CA ASP A 155 7.03 -11.93 6.56
C ASP A 155 7.23 -13.42 6.21
N GLU A 156 6.66 -14.31 7.02
CA GLU A 156 6.78 -15.77 6.84
C GLU A 156 5.40 -16.43 6.75
N ALA A 157 5.17 -17.19 5.68
CA ALA A 157 3.92 -17.93 5.53
C ALA A 157 3.75 -18.96 6.66
N PRO A 158 2.57 -19.05 7.32
CA PRO A 158 2.38 -19.99 8.42
C PRO A 158 2.55 -21.45 7.98
N SER A 159 3.13 -22.25 8.86
CA SER A 159 3.50 -23.64 8.60
C SER A 159 2.61 -24.65 9.31
N GLY A 160 2.27 -25.75 8.62
CA GLY A 160 1.57 -26.91 9.17
C GLY A 160 0.22 -27.17 8.52
N VAL A 161 -0.23 -28.43 8.58
CA VAL A 161 -1.46 -28.92 7.92
C VAL A 161 -2.69 -28.06 8.25
N LEU A 162 -2.75 -27.53 9.47
CA LEU A 162 -3.85 -26.67 9.90
C LEU A 162 -3.89 -25.32 9.17
N TYR A 163 -2.74 -24.75 8.78
CA TYR A 163 -2.64 -23.45 8.12
C TYR A 163 -2.60 -23.53 6.59
N ARG A 164 -2.50 -24.73 6.03
CA ARG A 164 -2.61 -24.90 4.59
C ARG A 164 -4.05 -24.64 4.12
N GLY A 165 -4.17 -24.10 2.92
CA GLY A 165 -5.44 -23.84 2.24
C GLY A 165 -5.54 -22.42 1.68
N THR A 166 -6.77 -22.07 1.29
CA THR A 166 -7.06 -20.83 0.57
C THR A 166 -7.53 -19.73 1.53
N TYR A 167 -6.91 -18.57 1.38
CA TYR A 167 -7.18 -17.34 2.11
C TYR A 167 -7.67 -16.27 1.15
N LYS A 168 -8.65 -15.48 1.59
CA LYS A 168 -9.11 -14.30 0.88
C LYS A 168 -8.45 -13.07 1.48
N VAL A 169 -7.68 -12.35 0.68
CA VAL A 169 -6.99 -11.14 1.10
C VAL A 169 -7.72 -9.93 0.52
N LYS A 170 -8.24 -9.08 1.39
CA LYS A 170 -8.73 -7.76 1.00
C LYS A 170 -7.59 -6.76 1.19
N SER A 171 -7.27 -6.05 0.12
CA SER A 171 -6.20 -5.08 0.04
C SER A 171 -6.79 -3.69 -0.19
N GLN A 172 -6.26 -2.70 0.53
CA GLN A 172 -6.67 -1.30 0.41
C GLN A 172 -5.45 -0.40 0.48
N VAL A 173 -5.33 0.53 -0.46
CA VAL A 173 -4.34 1.62 -0.44
C VAL A 173 -5.07 2.92 -0.19
N CYS A 174 -4.73 3.59 0.91
CA CYS A 174 -5.33 4.84 1.34
C CYS A 174 -4.27 5.79 1.91
N ASP A 175 -4.69 6.97 2.37
CA ASP A 175 -3.78 7.98 2.93
C ASP A 175 -4.32 8.61 4.22
N ASP A 176 -3.61 9.63 4.73
CA ASP A 176 -4.00 10.36 5.94
C ASP A 176 -5.19 11.30 5.73
N ASP A 177 -5.47 11.67 4.47
CA ASP A 177 -6.60 12.50 4.07
C ASP A 177 -7.91 11.70 3.94
N GLY A 178 -7.84 10.37 4.11
CA GLY A 178 -8.98 9.47 4.05
C GLY A 178 -9.37 9.08 2.62
N HIS A 179 -8.52 9.34 1.62
CA HIS A 179 -8.77 8.89 0.26
C HIS A 179 -8.60 7.36 0.17
N ASP A 180 -9.53 6.69 -0.50
CA ASP A 180 -9.36 5.30 -0.94
C ASP A 180 -8.86 5.30 -2.38
N TRP A 181 -7.56 5.05 -2.57
CA TRP A 181 -6.92 5.08 -3.87
C TRP A 181 -7.17 3.81 -4.67
N LEU A 182 -7.17 2.66 -3.99
CA LEU A 182 -7.48 1.38 -4.60
C LEU A 182 -7.84 0.34 -3.54
N SER A 183 -8.99 -0.31 -3.73
CA SER A 183 -9.44 -1.45 -2.94
C SER A 183 -9.70 -2.65 -3.84
N TRP A 184 -9.13 -3.80 -3.51
CA TRP A 184 -9.31 -5.03 -4.29
C TRP A 184 -9.24 -6.28 -3.42
N THR A 185 -9.63 -7.41 -4.00
CA THR A 185 -9.56 -8.70 -3.33
C THR A 185 -8.81 -9.70 -4.18
N TRP A 186 -7.99 -10.51 -3.53
CA TRP A 186 -7.24 -11.58 -4.16
C TRP A 186 -7.17 -12.81 -3.26
N THR A 187 -6.70 -13.90 -3.83
CA THR A 187 -6.61 -15.19 -3.15
C THR A 187 -5.16 -15.56 -2.89
N LEU A 188 -4.87 -15.98 -1.66
CA LEU A 188 -3.58 -16.54 -1.27
C LEU A 188 -3.78 -18.01 -0.90
N GLU A 189 -3.09 -18.92 -1.58
CA GLU A 189 -3.06 -20.33 -1.24
C GLU A 189 -1.76 -20.67 -0.53
N ILE A 190 -1.87 -21.19 0.69
CA ILE A 190 -0.74 -21.72 1.44
C ILE A 190 -0.70 -23.22 1.22
N ALA A 191 0.36 -23.68 0.55
CA ALA A 191 0.53 -25.08 0.15
C ALA A 191 1.81 -25.67 0.77
N LYS A 192 1.90 -27.01 0.79
CA LYS A 192 3.09 -27.72 1.28
C LYS A 192 4.32 -27.44 0.41
N ASP A 193 4.09 -27.28 -0.89
CA ASP A 193 5.09 -26.97 -1.90
C ASP A 193 4.48 -25.94 -2.87
N TRP A 194 5.31 -25.31 -3.69
CA TRP A 194 4.98 -24.12 -4.48
C TRP A 194 3.99 -24.33 -5.65
N GLY A 195 3.26 -25.45 -5.69
CA GLY A 195 2.59 -25.92 -6.92
C GLY A 195 3.61 -26.31 -8.00
N GLU A 196 3.13 -26.95 -9.07
CA GLU A 196 3.91 -27.08 -10.32
C GLU A 196 3.96 -25.74 -11.06
#